data_AF-A0A964Y1L6-F1
#
_entry.id   AF-A0A964Y1L6-F1
#
_cell.length_a   1.000
_cell.length_b   1.000
_cell.length_c   1.000
_cell.angle_alpha   90.00
_cell.angle_beta   90.00
_cell.angle_gamma   90.00
#
_symmetry.space_group_name_H-M   'P 1'
#
loop_
_entity.id
_entity.type
_entity.pdbx_description
1 polymer ?
#
loop_
_entity_poly.entity_id
_entity_poly.type
_entity_poly.pdbx_seq_one_letter_code
_entity_poly.pdbx_strand_id
1 'polypeptide(L)' 'ITEQGVAQLRGCSLQERTRRLLAIAHPDHRESLARAWRDAGQINA' A
#
# COMPACT_ATOMS: atom_id res chain seq x y z
N ILE A 1 1.82 -12.22 1.00
CA ILE A 1 1.24 -12.90 2.17
C ILE A 1 2.00 -12.38 3.37
N THR A 2 1.29 -11.98 4.41
CA THR A 2 1.84 -11.57 5.71
C THR A 2 1.06 -12.28 6.81
N GLU A 3 1.51 -12.18 8.05
CA GLU A 3 0.76 -12.62 9.23
C GLU A 3 -0.56 -11.86 9.41
N GLN A 4 -0.73 -10.70 8.76
CA GLN A 4 -1.97 -9.92 8.74
C GLN A 4 -2.93 -10.31 7.60
N GLY A 5 -2.50 -11.16 6.65
CA GLY A 5 -3.37 -11.67 5.57
C GLY A 5 -2.75 -11.72 4.17
N VAL A 6 -3.62 -11.74 3.14
CA VAL A 6 -3.25 -11.91 1.74
C VAL A 6 -3.84 -10.80 0.87
N ALA A 7 -3.01 -10.20 0.02
CA ALA A 7 -3.42 -9.21 -0.96
C ALA A 7 -3.30 -9.80 -2.38
N GLN A 8 -4.41 -9.81 -3.13
CA GLN A 8 -4.41 -10.16 -4.54
C GLN A 8 -4.16 -8.91 -5.37
N LEU A 9 -3.09 -8.89 -6.16
CA LEU A 9 -2.64 -7.69 -6.88
C LEU A 9 -2.75 -7.80 -8.40
N ARG A 10 -3.04 -9.00 -8.93
CA ARG A 10 -3.10 -9.23 -10.37
C ARG A 10 -4.29 -8.43 -10.95
N GLY A 11 -4.02 -7.57 -11.93
CA GLY A 11 -5.02 -6.69 -12.54
C GLY A 11 -5.33 -5.39 -11.77
N CYS A 12 -4.67 -5.13 -10.63
CA CYS A 12 -4.91 -3.91 -9.86
C CYS A 12 -4.12 -2.72 -10.41
N SER A 13 -4.76 -1.54 -10.45
CA SER A 13 -4.07 -0.25 -10.64
C SER A 13 -3.09 0.02 -9.50
N LEU A 14 -2.15 0.95 -9.68
CA LEU A 14 -1.16 1.24 -8.64
C LEU A 14 -1.81 1.75 -7.34
N GLN A 15 -2.85 2.59 -7.46
CA GLN A 15 -3.62 3.04 -6.30
C GLN A 15 -4.32 1.88 -5.57
N GLU A 16 -4.89 0.94 -6.33
CA GLU A 16 -5.54 -0.25 -5.77
C GLU A 16 -4.53 -1.19 -5.09
N ARG A 17 -3.35 -1.36 -5.70
CA ARG A 17 -2.24 -2.13 -5.10
C ARG A 17 -1.84 -1.53 -3.76
N THR A 18 -1.68 -0.21 -3.67
CA THR A 18 -1.32 0.47 -2.42
C THR A 18 -2.37 0.23 -1.34
N ARG A 19 -3.67 0.42 -1.64
CA ARG A 19 -4.75 0.15 -0.68
C ARG A 19 -4.72 -1.29 -0.16
N ARG A 20 -4.57 -2.27 -1.05
CA ARG A 20 -4.54 -3.70 -0.70
C ARG A 20 -3.30 -4.09 0.10
N LEU A 21 -2.14 -3.52 -0.23
CA LEU A 21 -0.91 -3.75 0.52
C LEU A 21 -0.98 -3.14 1.93
N LEU A 22 -1.51 -1.92 2.06
CA LEU A 22 -1.72 -1.29 3.37
C LEU A 22 -2.68 -2.09 4.27
N ALA A 23 -3.70 -2.73 3.69
CA ALA A 23 -4.64 -3.56 4.44
C ALA A 23 -3.99 -4.77 5.13
N ILE A 24 -2.91 -5.31 4.54
CA ILE A 24 -2.17 -6.47 5.08
C ILE A 24 -0.81 -6.09 5.69
N ALA A 25 -0.53 -4.80 5.87
CA ALA A 25 0.65 -4.33 6.57
C ALA A 25 0.43 -4.31 8.09
N HIS A 26 1.51 -4.45 8.85
CA HIS A 26 1.49 -4.27 10.31
C HIS A 26 0.89 -2.91 10.68
N PRO A 27 -0.01 -2.83 11.69
CA PRO A 27 -0.70 -1.58 12.06
C PRO A 27 0.22 -0.37 12.22
N ASP A 28 1.36 -0.56 12.90
CA ASP A 28 2.34 0.50 13.20
C ASP A 28 2.98 1.11 11.94
N HIS A 29 2.93 0.42 10.80
CA HIS A 29 3.56 0.87 9.56
C HIS A 29 2.56 1.43 8.54
N ARG A 30 1.25 1.21 8.73
CA ARG A 30 0.23 1.61 7.74
C ARG A 30 0.26 3.10 7.45
N GLU A 31 0.38 3.91 8.49
CA GLU A 31 0.39 5.37 8.34
C GLU A 31 1.63 5.87 7.62
N SER A 32 2.81 5.37 8.00
CA SER A 32 4.09 5.72 7.37
C SER A 32 4.11 5.34 5.88
N LEU A 33 3.67 4.12 5.56
CA LEU A 33 3.56 3.65 4.18
C LEU A 33 2.54 4.46 3.36
N ALA A 34 1.42 4.85 3.97
CA ALA A 34 0.42 5.68 3.31
C ALA A 34 0.92 7.11 3.03
N ARG A 35 1.73 7.68 3.93
CA ARG A 35 2.42 8.97 3.74
C ARG A 35 3.44 8.86 2.60
N ALA A 36 4.34 7.89 2.67
CA ALA A 36 5.34 7.65 1.64
C ALA A 36 4.74 7.48 0.23
N TRP A 37 3.59 6.80 0.12
CA TRP A 37 2.86 6.68 -1.14
C TRP A 37 2.37 8.03 -1.69
N ARG A 38 1.81 8.89 -0.83
CA ARG A 38 1.34 10.24 -1.23
C ARG A 38 2.51 11.14 -1.65
N ASP A 39 3.65 11.01 -0.98
CA ASP A 39 4.84 11.81 -1.26
C ASP A 39 5.51 11.35 -2.56
N ALA A 40 5.59 10.04 -2.80
CA ALA A 40 6.11 9.48 -4.05
C ALA A 40 5.28 9.86 -5.28
N GLY A 41 3.97 10.10 -5.09
CA GLY A 41 3.09 10.63 -6.14
C GLY A 41 3.38 12.09 -6.53
N GLN A 42 4.09 12.85 -5.69
CA GLN A 42 4.50 14.24 -5.97
C GLN A 42 5.85 14.33 -6.70
N ILE A 43 6.64 13.24 -6.73
CA ILE A 43 7.96 13.21 -7.40
C ILE A 43 7.84 13.00 -8.92
N ASN A 44 6.65 12.61 -9.40
CA ASN A 44 6.39 12.38 -10.83
C ASN A 44 5.30 13.32 -11.41
N ALA A 45 5.03 14.45 -10.76
CA ALA A 45 4.05 15.46 -11.17
C ALA A 45 4.72 16.77 -11.61
#